data_AF-X1FR93-F1
#
_entry.id   AF-X1FR93-F1
#
_cell.length_a   1.000
_cell.length_b   1.000
_cell.length_c   1.000
_cell.angle_alpha   90.00
_cell.angle_beta   90.00
_cell.angle_gamma   90.00
#
_symmetry.space_group_name_H-M   'P 1'
#
loop_
_entity.id
_entity.type
_entity.pdbx_description
1 polymer ?
#
loop_
_entity_poly.entity_id
_entity_poly.type
_entity_poly.pdbx_seq_one_letter_code
_entity_poly.pdbx_strand_id
1 'polypeptide(L)'
;MTSSETPLENLRNNRLKSYQATPGDIEEHRRAELRVAGDTAGRPMIELIQNADDAMNQSPNSDDNRVKIILQNNRLLVANAGDPFSDAGVEAICNLDRSPKKDRRITIGNKGIGFKSVLTWSMKPIIHSKTYEFTFDREKSADEISKALNRDYQPELVPLMRLPFKTENRDDLAEQLYQEGFVTVIILTLRNESVSKSILEELDNFDPLTLLFLNSI
;
A
#
# COMPACT_ATOMS: atom_id res chain seq x y z
N MET A 1 -27.96 -3.30 19.20
CA MET A 1 -27.74 -2.68 17.88
C MET A 1 -26.31 -2.99 17.49
N THR A 2 -26.09 -4.03 16.69
CA THR A 2 -24.78 -4.38 16.16
C THR A 2 -24.41 -3.33 15.12
N SER A 3 -23.49 -2.41 15.47
CA SER A 3 -22.83 -1.57 14.46
C SER A 3 -22.22 -2.53 13.43
N SER A 4 -22.66 -2.44 12.17
CA SER A 4 -22.05 -3.20 11.09
C SER A 4 -20.60 -2.77 10.96
N GLU A 5 -19.66 -3.66 11.28
CA GLU A 5 -18.23 -3.40 11.13
C GLU A 5 -17.93 -3.02 9.68
N THR A 6 -17.15 -1.95 9.49
CA THR A 6 -16.67 -1.53 8.17
C THR A 6 -15.77 -2.60 7.55
N PRO A 7 -15.58 -2.65 6.22
CA PRO A 7 -14.68 -3.64 5.60
C PRO A 7 -13.24 -3.63 6.17
N LEU A 8 -12.72 -2.45 6.53
CA LEU A 8 -11.40 -2.31 7.17
C LEU A 8 -11.38 -2.92 8.58
N GLU A 9 -12.43 -2.68 9.37
CA GLU A 9 -12.57 -3.28 10.70
C GLU A 9 -12.70 -4.80 10.62
N ASN A 10 -13.48 -5.32 9.67
CA ASN A 10 -13.59 -6.75 9.43
C ASN A 10 -12.23 -7.39 9.10
N LEU A 11 -11.46 -6.78 8.20
CA LEU A 11 -10.10 -7.26 7.85
C LEU A 11 -9.19 -7.26 9.08
N ARG A 12 -9.20 -6.18 9.87
CA ARG A 12 -8.41 -6.05 11.09
C ARG A 12 -8.81 -7.10 12.13
N ASN A 13 -10.09 -7.23 12.41
CA ASN A 13 -10.64 -8.17 13.40
C ASN A 13 -10.37 -9.62 13.01
N ASN A 14 -10.49 -9.97 11.73
CA ASN A 14 -10.16 -11.29 11.23
C ASN A 14 -8.67 -11.59 11.38
N ARG A 15 -7.79 -10.61 11.10
CA ARG A 15 -6.35 -10.77 11.32
C ARG A 15 -5.99 -10.93 12.79
N LEU A 16 -6.61 -10.15 13.68
CA LEU A 16 -6.40 -10.27 15.13
C LEU A 16 -6.86 -11.65 15.65
N LYS A 17 -8.01 -12.16 15.20
CA LYS A 17 -8.47 -13.53 15.52
C LYS A 17 -7.47 -14.59 15.04
N SER A 18 -6.88 -14.42 13.85
CA SER A 18 -5.83 -15.31 13.35
C SER A 18 -4.59 -15.30 14.26
N TYR A 19 -4.18 -14.14 14.75
CA TYR A 19 -3.04 -14.03 15.67
C TYR A 19 -3.34 -14.58 17.07
N GLN A 20 -4.57 -14.49 17.54
CA GLN A 20 -4.98 -15.16 18.78
C GLN A 20 -4.87 -16.69 18.64
N ALA A 21 -5.25 -17.25 17.48
CA ALA A 21 -5.14 -18.68 17.22
C ALA A 21 -3.69 -19.12 17.01
N THR A 22 -2.88 -18.32 16.28
CA THR A 22 -1.48 -18.62 15.97
C THR A 22 -0.59 -17.39 16.20
N PRO A 23 -0.15 -17.13 17.45
CA PRO A 23 0.69 -15.96 17.76
C PRO A 23 2.04 -15.94 17.03
N GLY A 24 2.56 -17.10 16.62
CA GLY A 24 3.82 -17.21 15.86
C GLY A 24 3.80 -16.49 14.51
N ASP A 25 2.62 -16.33 13.91
CA ASP A 25 2.43 -15.66 12.62
C ASP A 25 2.83 -14.18 12.67
N ILE A 26 2.76 -13.53 13.84
CA ILE A 26 3.15 -12.12 14.01
C ILE A 26 4.62 -11.94 13.62
N GLU A 27 5.50 -12.78 14.18
CA GLU A 27 6.94 -12.72 13.91
C GLU A 27 7.26 -13.17 12.48
N GLU A 28 6.57 -14.20 11.97
CA GLU A 28 6.73 -14.64 10.58
C GLU A 28 6.38 -13.54 9.59
N HIS A 29 5.23 -12.89 9.77
CA HIS A 29 4.78 -11.79 8.92
C HIS A 29 5.72 -10.59 9.01
N ARG A 30 6.19 -10.24 10.20
CA ARG A 30 7.14 -9.15 10.40
C ARG A 30 8.46 -9.43 9.67
N ARG A 31 9.00 -10.65 9.81
CA ARG A 31 10.20 -11.06 9.06
C ARG A 31 9.97 -11.02 7.56
N ALA A 32 8.79 -11.41 7.10
CA ALA A 32 8.47 -11.38 5.67
C ALA A 32 8.44 -9.95 5.12
N GLU A 33 7.89 -8.98 5.85
CA GLU A 33 7.96 -7.55 5.49
C GLU A 33 9.40 -7.03 5.45
N LEU A 34 10.23 -7.41 6.42
CA LEU A 34 11.65 -7.03 6.44
C LEU A 34 12.45 -7.65 5.29
N ARG A 35 12.14 -8.90 4.91
CA ARG A 35 12.74 -9.54 3.73
C ARG A 35 12.34 -8.80 2.46
N VAL A 36 11.06 -8.44 2.29
CA VAL A 36 10.65 -7.64 1.12
C VAL A 36 11.41 -6.32 1.08
N ALA A 37 11.59 -5.65 2.21
CA ALA A 37 12.39 -4.42 2.28
C ALA A 37 13.90 -4.63 2.03
N GLY A 38 14.43 -5.84 2.18
CA GLY A 38 15.86 -6.16 2.00
C GLY A 38 16.22 -6.86 0.68
N ASP A 39 15.34 -7.70 0.15
CA ASP A 39 15.55 -8.53 -1.06
C ASP A 39 15.00 -7.86 -2.33
N THR A 40 14.15 -6.83 -2.19
CA THR A 40 13.86 -5.96 -3.33
C THR A 40 15.14 -5.20 -3.66
N ALA A 41 15.81 -5.60 -4.76
CA ALA A 41 16.80 -4.79 -5.47
C ALA A 41 16.19 -3.49 -6.04
N GLY A 42 15.10 -3.00 -5.42
CA GLY A 42 13.83 -3.06 -6.11
C GLY A 42 13.20 -1.70 -6.12
N ARG A 43 13.21 -1.18 -7.33
CA ARG A 43 12.66 0.06 -7.85
C ARG A 43 11.20 0.24 -7.38
N PRO A 44 10.91 0.86 -6.23
CA PRO A 44 9.55 1.01 -5.74
C PRO A 44 8.74 1.95 -6.64
N MET A 45 9.40 2.82 -7.42
CA MET A 45 8.72 3.72 -8.34
C MET A 45 8.03 2.94 -9.46
N ILE A 46 8.73 1.99 -10.11
CA ILE A 46 8.13 1.22 -11.20
C ILE A 46 6.98 0.35 -10.69
N GLU A 47 7.08 -0.19 -9.47
CA GLU A 47 6.00 -0.96 -8.85
C GLU A 47 4.76 -0.07 -8.61
N LEU A 48 4.94 1.17 -8.16
CA LEU A 48 3.84 2.13 -8.00
C LEU A 48 3.23 2.53 -9.34
N ILE A 49 4.04 2.73 -10.39
CA ILE A 49 3.57 3.03 -11.75
C ILE A 49 2.80 1.84 -12.33
N GLN A 50 3.29 0.60 -12.15
CA GLN A 50 2.60 -0.60 -12.59
C GLN A 50 1.26 -0.80 -11.87
N ASN A 51 1.21 -0.53 -10.55
CA ASN A 51 -0.06 -0.56 -9.82
C ASN A 51 -1.06 0.48 -10.36
N ALA A 52 -0.58 1.65 -10.79
CA ALA A 52 -1.42 2.63 -11.43
C ALA A 52 -1.91 2.17 -12.82
N ASP A 53 -1.02 1.60 -13.64
CA ASP A 53 -1.38 1.01 -14.95
C ASP A 53 -2.48 -0.04 -14.81
N ASP A 54 -2.32 -0.96 -13.86
CA ASP A 54 -3.28 -2.03 -13.59
C ASP A 54 -4.63 -1.51 -13.07
N ALA A 55 -4.66 -0.37 -12.37
CA ALA A 55 -5.90 0.30 -11.98
C ALA A 55 -6.62 0.90 -13.19
N MET A 56 -5.89 1.39 -14.19
CA MET A 56 -6.46 1.97 -15.42
C MET A 56 -6.92 0.89 -16.42
N ASN A 57 -6.24 -0.26 -16.46
CA ASN A 57 -6.61 -1.40 -17.32
C ASN A 57 -7.98 -2.02 -17.01
N GLN A 58 -8.50 -1.82 -15.79
CA GLN A 58 -9.80 -2.36 -15.38
C GLN A 58 -10.98 -1.60 -16.05
N SER A 59 -10.74 -0.38 -16.53
CA SER A 59 -11.71 0.45 -17.24
C SER A 59 -11.11 1.04 -18.54
N PRO A 60 -10.95 0.22 -19.59
CA PRO A 60 -10.19 0.56 -20.82
C PRO A 60 -10.79 1.67 -21.71
N ASN A 61 -11.88 2.32 -21.29
CA ASN A 61 -12.55 3.40 -22.02
C ASN A 61 -12.37 4.78 -21.35
N SER A 62 -11.43 4.93 -20.42
CA SER A 62 -11.08 6.25 -19.87
C SER A 62 -10.09 6.95 -20.80
N ASP A 63 -10.50 8.03 -21.44
CA ASP A 63 -9.62 8.87 -22.28
C ASP A 63 -8.60 9.69 -21.44
N ASP A 64 -8.62 9.56 -20.10
CA ASP A 64 -7.81 10.33 -19.17
C ASP A 64 -6.99 9.42 -18.23
N ASN A 65 -6.26 8.47 -18.82
CA ASN A 65 -5.29 7.65 -18.09
C ASN A 65 -4.03 8.46 -17.81
N ARG A 66 -3.72 8.65 -16.53
CA ARG A 66 -2.62 9.52 -16.09
C ARG A 66 -2.16 9.16 -14.70
N VAL A 67 -0.84 9.29 -14.51
CA VAL A 67 -0.17 9.19 -13.22
C VAL A 67 0.51 10.52 -12.92
N LYS A 68 0.40 10.99 -11.68
CA LYS A 68 1.11 12.18 -11.20
C LYS A 68 1.94 11.81 -9.98
N ILE A 69 3.22 12.13 -10.06
CA ILE A 69 4.21 11.88 -9.02
C ILE A 69 4.65 13.23 -8.46
N ILE A 70 4.54 13.41 -7.15
CA ILE A 70 4.91 14.65 -6.47
C ILE A 70 5.85 14.31 -5.32
N LEU A 71 7.07 14.84 -5.35
CA LEU A 71 8.02 14.76 -4.25
C LEU A 71 8.19 16.16 -3.63
N GLN A 72 7.68 16.36 -2.41
CA GLN A 72 7.81 17.64 -1.70
C GLN A 72 7.71 17.44 -0.19
N ASN A 73 8.34 18.32 0.59
CA ASN A 73 8.22 18.35 2.06
C ASN A 73 8.44 16.96 2.73
N ASN A 74 9.45 16.21 2.25
CA ASN A 74 9.75 14.85 2.72
C ASN A 74 8.57 13.85 2.56
N ARG A 75 7.72 14.08 1.56
CA ARG A 75 6.60 13.22 1.19
C ARG A 75 6.65 12.92 -0.30
N LEU A 76 6.37 11.67 -0.65
CA LEU A 76 6.10 11.24 -2.01
C LEU A 76 4.59 10.98 -2.14
N LEU A 77 3.97 11.58 -3.14
CA LEU A 77 2.59 11.30 -3.54
C LEU A 77 2.60 10.68 -4.93
N VAL A 78 1.86 9.59 -5.11
CA VAL A 78 1.61 8.96 -6.41
C VAL A 78 0.11 8.85 -6.62
N ALA A 79 -0.39 9.60 -7.59
CA ALA A 79 -1.80 9.67 -7.91
C ALA A 79 -2.09 9.03 -9.27
N ASN A 80 -3.21 8.32 -9.39
CA ASN A 80 -3.68 7.75 -10.65
C ASN A 80 -5.18 7.99 -10.85
N ALA A 81 -5.59 8.08 -12.11
CA ALA A 81 -6.97 8.30 -12.55
C ALA A 81 -7.73 6.99 -12.87
N GLY A 82 -7.14 5.84 -12.56
CA GLY A 82 -7.74 4.52 -12.77
C GLY A 82 -8.85 4.21 -11.77
N ASP A 83 -9.23 2.94 -11.71
CA ASP A 83 -10.31 2.51 -10.84
C ASP A 83 -9.97 2.69 -9.34
N PRO A 84 -10.98 3.00 -8.50
CA PRO A 84 -10.77 3.13 -7.07
C PRO A 84 -10.45 1.78 -6.43
N PHE A 85 -9.84 1.79 -5.25
CA PHE A 85 -9.52 0.57 -4.51
C PHE A 85 -10.77 -0.28 -4.27
N SER A 86 -10.67 -1.58 -4.55
CA SER A 86 -11.71 -2.55 -4.21
C SER A 86 -11.40 -3.24 -2.87
N ASP A 87 -12.40 -3.88 -2.27
CA ASP A 87 -12.24 -4.72 -1.07
C ASP A 87 -11.11 -5.75 -1.26
N ALA A 88 -11.04 -6.36 -2.44
CA ALA A 88 -10.01 -7.32 -2.82
C ALA A 88 -8.61 -6.68 -2.90
N GLY A 89 -8.51 -5.43 -3.40
CA GLY A 89 -7.26 -4.67 -3.43
C GLY A 89 -6.74 -4.35 -2.03
N VAL A 90 -7.63 -3.96 -1.12
CA VAL A 90 -7.26 -3.72 0.30
C VAL A 90 -6.82 -5.01 0.97
N GLU A 91 -7.54 -6.12 0.74
CA GLU A 91 -7.17 -7.44 1.26
C GLU A 91 -5.80 -7.90 0.74
N ALA A 92 -5.52 -7.72 -0.55
CA ALA A 92 -4.25 -8.08 -1.17
C ALA A 92 -3.06 -7.33 -0.55
N ILE A 93 -3.22 -6.04 -0.25
CA ILE A 93 -2.19 -5.27 0.47
C ILE A 93 -1.94 -5.86 1.86
N CYS A 94 -3.01 -6.20 2.59
CA CYS A 94 -2.92 -6.71 3.96
C CYS A 94 -2.38 -8.15 4.06
N ASN A 95 -2.45 -8.93 2.99
CA ASN A 95 -2.08 -10.34 2.98
C ASN A 95 -0.79 -10.58 2.16
N LEU A 96 0.37 -10.82 2.82
CA LEU A 96 1.48 -11.49 2.10
C LEU A 96 1.03 -12.90 1.72
N ASP A 97 1.28 -13.27 0.46
CA ASP A 97 1.44 -14.64 -0.02
C ASP A 97 0.19 -15.53 -0.17
N ARG A 98 -1.04 -14.98 -0.09
CA ARG A 98 -2.25 -15.69 -0.54
C ARG A 98 -2.62 -15.40 -1.99
N SER A 99 -1.65 -15.46 -2.92
CA SER A 99 -2.04 -15.78 -4.31
C SER A 99 -2.20 -17.29 -4.41
N PRO A 100 -3.36 -17.83 -4.82
CA PRO A 100 -3.46 -19.24 -5.17
C PRO A 100 -2.40 -19.52 -6.24
N LYS A 101 -1.65 -20.62 -6.10
CA LYS A 101 -0.77 -21.15 -7.16
C LYS A 101 -1.59 -21.68 -8.35
N LYS A 102 -2.40 -20.83 -8.99
CA LYS A 102 -3.14 -21.15 -10.21
C LYS A 102 -2.86 -20.04 -11.24
N ASP A 103 -2.23 -20.49 -12.31
CA ASP A 103 -1.87 -19.77 -13.54
C ASP A 103 -0.79 -18.68 -13.50
N ARG A 104 0.28 -18.95 -14.25
CA ARG A 104 1.43 -18.07 -14.49
C ARG A 104 1.18 -17.03 -15.61
N ARG A 105 -0.07 -16.58 -15.82
CA ARG A 105 -0.42 -15.59 -16.85
C ARG A 105 -1.51 -14.60 -16.41
N ILE A 106 -1.49 -14.17 -15.16
CA ILE A 106 -2.47 -13.20 -14.65
C ILE A 106 -1.69 -12.07 -13.96
N THR A 107 -1.95 -10.86 -14.44
CA THR A 107 -1.54 -9.49 -14.05
C THR A 107 -0.67 -9.35 -12.80
N ILE A 108 0.43 -8.62 -12.95
CA ILE A 108 1.47 -8.42 -11.93
C ILE A 108 0.91 -7.70 -10.68
N GLY A 109 -0.07 -6.79 -10.83
CA GLY A 109 -0.62 -5.96 -9.75
C GLY A 109 -1.56 -6.62 -8.75
N ASN A 110 -1.94 -7.89 -8.91
CA ASN A 110 -2.84 -8.58 -7.96
C ASN A 110 -2.13 -9.22 -6.74
N LYS A 111 -0.82 -9.03 -6.60
CA LYS A 111 -0.05 -9.77 -5.58
C LYS A 111 0.14 -9.03 -4.26
N GLY A 112 -0.10 -7.73 -4.16
CA GLY A 112 0.21 -6.94 -2.96
C GLY A 112 1.70 -6.96 -2.54
N ILE A 113 2.55 -7.69 -3.28
CA ILE A 113 3.99 -7.82 -3.11
C ILE A 113 4.68 -6.56 -3.65
N GLY A 114 4.25 -6.07 -4.83
CA GLY A 114 4.80 -4.85 -5.44
C GLY A 114 4.60 -3.61 -4.56
N PHE A 115 3.40 -3.45 -3.98
CA PHE A 115 3.11 -2.34 -3.08
C PHE A 115 3.94 -2.36 -1.79
N LYS A 116 4.46 -3.50 -1.34
CA LYS A 116 5.29 -3.57 -0.13
C LYS A 116 6.72 -3.05 -0.32
N SER A 117 7.17 -2.86 -1.57
CA SER A 117 8.43 -2.17 -1.85
C SER A 117 8.46 -0.74 -1.28
N VAL A 118 7.30 -0.09 -1.12
CA VAL A 118 7.18 1.24 -0.49
C VAL A 118 7.64 1.27 0.96
N LEU A 119 7.74 0.10 1.62
CA LEU A 119 8.29 -0.02 2.97
C LEU A 119 9.77 0.38 3.02
N THR A 120 10.50 0.30 1.91
CA THR A 120 11.87 0.83 1.82
C THR A 120 11.90 2.36 2.00
N TRP A 121 10.83 3.06 1.61
CA TRP A 121 10.74 4.52 1.64
C TRP A 121 9.96 5.08 2.81
N SER A 122 8.90 4.41 3.26
CA SER A 122 7.96 4.91 4.26
C SER A 122 7.64 3.87 5.33
N MET A 123 7.30 4.36 6.51
CA MET A 123 6.80 3.57 7.65
C MET A 123 5.32 3.84 7.96
N LYS A 124 4.70 4.78 7.23
CA LYS A 124 3.30 5.17 7.42
C LYS A 124 2.67 5.48 6.06
N PRO A 125 2.53 4.48 5.17
CA PRO A 125 1.81 4.66 3.93
C PRO A 125 0.34 5.01 4.21
N ILE A 126 -0.18 5.98 3.48
CA ILE A 126 -1.59 6.38 3.50
C ILE A 126 -2.13 6.18 2.09
N ILE A 127 -3.30 5.57 1.99
CA ILE A 127 -4.02 5.36 0.74
C ILE A 127 -5.31 6.16 0.85
N HIS A 128 -5.44 7.17 -0.02
CA HIS A 128 -6.68 7.87 -0.28
C HIS A 128 -7.20 7.38 -1.62
N SER A 129 -8.37 6.75 -1.64
CA SER A 129 -9.09 6.39 -2.84
C SER A 129 -10.56 6.75 -2.67
N LYS A 130 -11.28 6.96 -3.77
CA LYS A 130 -12.70 7.34 -3.73
C LYS A 130 -13.57 6.42 -2.86
N THR A 131 -13.21 5.14 -2.76
CA THR A 131 -13.92 4.10 -1.98
C THR A 131 -13.31 3.84 -0.60
N TYR A 132 -12.01 4.08 -0.42
CA TYR A 132 -11.26 3.72 0.79
C TYR A 132 -10.26 4.80 1.18
N GLU A 133 -10.24 5.13 2.48
CA GLU A 133 -9.23 6.03 3.04
C GLU A 133 -8.63 5.38 4.30
N PHE A 134 -7.39 4.89 4.17
CA PHE A 134 -6.75 4.12 5.24
C PHE A 134 -5.24 4.29 5.28
N THR A 135 -4.65 3.95 6.42
CA THR A 135 -3.22 3.98 6.68
C THR A 135 -2.78 2.73 7.42
N PHE A 136 -1.48 2.50 7.42
CA PHE A 136 -0.83 1.51 8.27
C PHE A 136 0.01 2.22 9.32
N ASP A 137 -0.18 1.82 10.57
CA ASP A 137 0.47 2.43 11.73
C ASP A 137 0.93 1.33 12.67
N ARG A 138 2.24 1.29 12.94
CA ARG A 138 2.88 0.24 13.71
C ARG A 138 2.57 0.36 15.21
N GLU A 139 2.43 1.58 15.72
CA GLU A 139 2.05 1.82 17.12
C GLU A 139 0.61 1.36 17.34
N LYS A 140 -0.33 1.81 16.49
CA LYS A 140 -1.73 1.34 16.56
C LYS A 140 -1.83 -0.18 16.38
N SER A 141 -1.00 -0.77 15.52
CA SER A 141 -0.96 -2.23 15.34
C SER A 141 -0.50 -2.96 16.58
N ALA A 142 0.56 -2.46 17.23
CA ALA A 142 1.10 -3.04 18.45
C ALA A 142 0.09 -2.99 19.59
N ASP A 143 -0.62 -1.87 19.75
CA ASP A 143 -1.68 -1.72 20.74
C ASP A 143 -2.82 -2.71 20.53
N GLU A 144 -3.34 -2.81 19.30
CA GLU A 144 -4.45 -3.72 18.98
C GLU A 144 -4.06 -5.20 19.12
N ILE A 145 -2.85 -5.57 18.70
CA ILE A 145 -2.31 -6.92 18.90
C ILE A 145 -2.14 -7.20 20.40
N SER A 146 -1.61 -6.25 21.15
CA SER A 146 -1.37 -6.41 22.59
C SER A 146 -2.65 -6.64 23.36
N LYS A 147 -3.69 -5.84 23.07
CA LYS A 147 -5.04 -6.02 23.62
C LYS A 147 -5.64 -7.36 23.24
N ALA A 148 -5.55 -7.76 21.96
CA ALA A 148 -6.15 -9.00 21.47
C ALA A 148 -5.50 -10.24 22.09
N LEU A 149 -4.18 -10.25 22.30
CA LEU A 149 -3.43 -11.39 22.84
C LEU A 149 -3.22 -11.31 24.37
N ASN A 150 -3.66 -10.22 25.01
CA ASN A 150 -3.41 -9.93 26.43
C ASN A 150 -1.92 -10.06 26.80
N ARG A 151 -1.05 -9.48 25.95
CA ARG A 151 0.42 -9.51 26.07
C ARG A 151 1.00 -8.21 25.53
N ASP A 152 2.04 -7.69 26.15
CA ASP A 152 2.72 -6.50 25.65
C ASP A 152 3.55 -6.82 24.40
N TYR A 153 3.24 -6.15 23.28
CA TYR A 153 4.01 -6.16 22.05
C TYR A 153 4.53 -4.75 21.77
N GLN A 154 5.85 -4.64 21.65
CA GLN A 154 6.49 -3.39 21.23
C GLN A 154 6.32 -3.19 19.71
N PRO A 155 6.22 -1.95 19.21
CA PRO A 155 6.05 -1.66 17.79
C PRO A 155 7.04 -2.40 16.87
N GLU A 156 8.31 -2.51 17.26
CA GLU A 156 9.36 -3.14 16.46
C GLU A 156 9.17 -4.65 16.27
N LEU A 157 8.28 -5.26 17.06
CA LEU A 157 7.99 -6.69 17.09
C LEU A 157 6.71 -7.07 16.33
N VAL A 158 6.02 -6.11 15.72
CA VAL A 158 4.81 -6.36 14.93
C VAL A 158 4.98 -5.97 13.46
N PRO A 159 4.25 -6.63 12.54
CA PRO A 159 4.24 -6.24 11.14
C PRO A 159 3.45 -4.93 10.94
N LEU A 160 3.88 -4.10 10.00
CA LEU A 160 3.29 -2.80 9.68
C LEU A 160 2.04 -2.92 8.81
N MET A 161 2.07 -3.72 7.74
CA MET A 161 1.05 -3.69 6.69
C MET A 161 -0.02 -4.78 6.84
N ARG A 162 -0.38 -5.13 8.08
CA ARG A 162 -1.33 -6.22 8.37
C ARG A 162 -2.66 -5.76 8.92
N LEU A 163 -2.68 -4.60 9.58
CA LEU A 163 -3.88 -4.04 10.18
C LEU A 163 -4.11 -2.67 9.54
N PRO A 164 -5.12 -2.52 8.66
CA PRO A 164 -5.46 -1.22 8.11
C PRO A 164 -6.25 -0.40 9.15
N PHE A 165 -5.97 0.90 9.21
CA PHE A 165 -6.67 1.86 10.06
C PHE A 165 -7.29 2.94 9.20
N LYS A 166 -8.52 3.35 9.51
CA LYS A 166 -9.13 4.52 8.86
C LYS A 166 -8.24 5.75 9.09
N THR A 167 -8.05 6.55 8.06
CA THR A 167 -7.41 7.86 8.23
C THR A 167 -8.40 8.85 8.85
N GLU A 168 -7.94 9.62 9.83
CA GLU A 168 -8.78 10.61 10.53
C GLU A 168 -8.80 11.95 9.79
N ASN A 169 -7.76 12.25 9.01
CA ASN A 169 -7.61 13.51 8.29
C ASN A 169 -7.48 13.26 6.78
N ARG A 170 -8.15 14.11 6.00
CA ARG A 170 -7.88 14.22 4.56
C ARG A 170 -6.69 15.13 4.33
N ASP A 171 -5.84 14.72 3.42
CA ASP A 171 -4.68 15.48 3.04
C ASP A 171 -5.05 16.53 1.99
N ASP A 172 -4.72 17.80 2.22
CA ASP A 172 -5.08 18.91 1.33
C ASP A 172 -4.62 18.67 -0.13
N LEU A 173 -3.44 18.08 -0.32
CA LEU A 173 -2.93 17.74 -1.65
C LEU A 173 -3.72 16.58 -2.28
N ALA A 174 -4.16 15.60 -1.48
CA ALA A 174 -5.03 14.54 -2.00
C ALA A 174 -6.38 15.10 -2.44
N GLU A 175 -6.95 16.06 -1.69
CA GLU A 175 -8.18 16.74 -2.09
C GLU A 175 -8.01 17.55 -3.37
N GLN A 176 -6.90 18.28 -3.50
CA GLN A 176 -6.56 18.98 -4.75
C GLN A 176 -6.46 18.00 -5.92
N LEU A 177 -5.78 16.87 -5.74
CA LEU A 177 -5.64 15.85 -6.78
C LEU A 177 -6.99 15.23 -7.18
N TYR A 178 -7.91 15.05 -6.23
CA TYR A 178 -9.28 14.63 -6.55
C TYR A 178 -10.03 15.67 -7.39
N GLN A 179 -9.86 16.96 -7.11
CA GLN A 179 -10.43 18.03 -7.93
C GLN A 179 -9.81 18.09 -9.33
N GLU A 180 -8.55 17.67 -9.47
CA GLU A 180 -7.86 17.53 -10.77
C GLU A 180 -8.26 16.26 -11.54
N GLY A 181 -9.14 15.41 -11.00
CA GLY A 181 -9.66 14.20 -11.66
C GLY A 181 -8.96 12.89 -11.29
N PHE A 182 -7.98 12.89 -10.38
CA PHE A 182 -7.38 11.65 -9.89
C PHE A 182 -8.37 10.89 -8.99
N VAL A 183 -8.22 9.57 -8.90
CA VAL A 183 -9.15 8.68 -8.17
C VAL A 183 -8.49 8.04 -6.96
N THR A 184 -7.19 7.76 -7.04
CA THR A 184 -6.40 7.16 -5.97
C THR A 184 -5.10 7.94 -5.80
N VAL A 185 -4.75 8.25 -4.57
CA VAL A 185 -3.54 8.95 -4.14
C VAL A 185 -2.88 8.14 -3.02
N ILE A 186 -1.68 7.64 -3.30
CA ILE A 186 -0.81 6.99 -2.32
C ILE A 186 0.14 8.06 -1.77
N ILE A 187 0.18 8.21 -0.45
CA ILE A 187 1.01 9.18 0.25
C ILE A 187 2.02 8.44 1.12
N LEU A 188 3.29 8.74 0.91
CA LEU A 188 4.42 8.14 1.62
C LEU A 188 5.18 9.24 2.36
N THR A 189 5.07 9.26 3.69
CA THR A 189 5.97 10.07 4.52
C THR A 189 7.34 9.39 4.56
N LEU A 190 8.36 10.06 4.05
CA LEU A 190 9.67 9.45 3.83
C LEU A 190 10.45 9.32 5.13
N ARG A 191 11.17 8.22 5.27
CA ARG A 191 11.95 7.89 6.49
C ARG A 191 13.04 8.92 6.80
N ASN A 192 13.69 9.48 5.77
CA ASN A 192 14.77 10.46 5.88
C ASN A 192 15.09 11.09 4.51
N GLU A 193 15.95 12.10 4.51
CA GLU A 193 16.38 12.79 3.29
C GLU A 193 17.14 11.88 2.30
N SER A 194 17.83 10.84 2.78
CA SER A 194 18.52 9.89 1.89
C SER A 194 17.54 9.12 1.01
N VAL A 195 16.36 8.80 1.53
CA VAL A 195 15.28 8.20 0.72
C VAL A 195 14.82 9.16 -0.37
N SER A 196 14.68 10.45 -0.07
CA SER A 196 14.31 11.45 -1.08
C SER A 196 15.32 11.50 -2.22
N LYS A 197 16.62 11.44 -1.92
CA LYS A 197 17.68 11.38 -2.94
C LYS A 197 17.61 10.10 -3.77
N SER A 198 17.40 8.95 -3.12
CA SER A 198 17.23 7.67 -3.83
C SER A 198 16.02 7.67 -4.77
N ILE A 199 14.91 8.31 -4.39
CA ILE A 199 13.74 8.48 -5.27
C ILE A 199 14.09 9.32 -6.50
N LEU A 200 14.79 10.44 -6.31
CA LEU A 200 15.22 11.29 -7.42
C LEU A 200 16.19 10.56 -8.36
N GLU A 201 17.16 9.84 -7.81
CA GLU A 201 18.08 9.01 -8.60
C GLU A 201 17.33 7.92 -9.38
N GLU A 202 16.31 7.29 -8.78
CA GLU A 202 15.49 6.30 -9.48
C GLU A 202 14.67 6.92 -10.62
N LEU A 203 14.15 8.14 -10.43
CA LEU A 203 13.43 8.89 -11.46
C LEU A 203 14.35 9.38 -12.58
N ASP A 204 15.56 9.86 -12.26
CA ASP A 204 16.54 10.31 -13.24
C ASP A 204 17.08 9.16 -14.10
N ASN A 205 17.20 7.97 -13.52
CA ASN A 205 17.60 6.73 -14.21
C ASN A 205 16.41 5.96 -14.80
N PHE A 206 15.20 6.52 -14.73
CA PHE A 206 14.02 5.88 -15.28
C PHE A 206 14.10 5.87 -16.82
N ASP A 207 14.15 4.69 -17.41
CA ASP A 207 14.09 4.55 -18.87
C ASP A 207 12.65 4.79 -19.34
N PRO A 208 12.36 5.86 -20.10
CA PRO A 208 11.02 6.14 -20.61
C PRO A 208 10.47 5.01 -21.50
N LEU A 209 11.34 4.19 -22.11
CA LEU A 209 10.90 3.03 -22.89
C LEU A 209 10.20 1.98 -22.02
N THR A 210 10.40 2.00 -20.70
CA THR A 210 9.65 1.16 -19.76
C THR A 210 8.15 1.44 -19.84
N LEU A 211 7.74 2.67 -20.19
CA LEU A 211 6.34 3.04 -20.37
C LEU A 211 5.71 2.34 -21.58
N LEU A 212 6.48 1.97 -22.61
CA LEU A 212 5.98 1.23 -23.78
C LEU A 212 5.50 -0.19 -23.44
N PHE A 213 5.88 -0.70 -22.27
CA PHE A 213 5.46 -2.02 -21.78
C PHE A 213 4.29 -1.93 -20.79
N LEU A 214 3.80 -0.71 -20.51
CA LEU A 214 2.57 -0.47 -19.77
C LEU A 214 1.40 -0.51 -20.76
N ASN A 215 0.22 -0.91 -20.29
CA ASN A 215 -0.92 -1.17 -21.17
C ASN A 215 -1.87 0.03 -21.28
N SER A 216 -1.87 0.90 -20.27
CA SER A 216 -2.85 1.98 -20.08
C SER A 216 -2.26 3.37 -19.88
N ILE A 217 -0.98 3.49 -19.48
CA ILE A 217 -0.27 4.76 -19.26
C ILE A 217 0.41 5.27 -20.52
#